data_AF-A0A6C0E4W0-F1
#
_entry.id   AF-A0A6C0E4W0-F1
#
_cell.length_a   1.000
_cell.length_b   1.000
_cell.length_c   1.000
_cell.angle_alpha   90.00
_cell.angle_beta   90.00
_cell.angle_gamma   90.00
#
_symmetry.space_group_name_H-M   'P 1'
#
loop_
_entity.id
_entity.type
_entity.pdbx_description
1 polymer ?
#
loop_
_entity_poly.entity_id
_entity_poly.type
_entity_poly.pdbx_seq_one_letter_code
_entity_poly.pdbx_strand_id
1 'polypeptide(L)'
;MNILITSVSKKVLLIKSFKTNLNNYNAKLIVTDCNINSPALYFGDEYFITPKLNDESYLDFMLNACSQYQIKLIIPTSDRELLFFSENYLLFNNINCKVLVSSKETILICQNKNYFNDFCIANNIPIPKTYKNLEENISLPVFIKPIYGSSSQNIKKINTLIEVKEIDFDKYVVQEYIECDEYTIDYLGDFEGNFINCVPRQRISVINGESCVSKINNIKVINKYTKLLGEKLKLCGHNTLQCFFDGKQVKMIEINPRFGGAGNLGINGGLNSPQIIIDILHGKKINYENVIKDSLIMMRYSKDIFGYIHNGVFNSEDINSEKKIFCIDIDGTLCSENCKYEDAQPIEKVINKINKLFEKNKIILFTARGYTSKTDWRDLTETQLSEWGVKYHELIFNKPFADYYIDNKGIDILEWI
;
A
#
# COMPACT_ATOMS: atom_id res chain seq x y z
N MET A 1 -3.50 2.70 18.76
CA MET A 1 -2.20 2.89 18.06
C MET A 1 -2.52 3.48 16.69
N ASN A 2 -2.09 4.69 16.37
CA ASN A 2 -2.49 5.32 15.10
C ASN A 2 -1.34 5.34 14.10
N ILE A 3 -1.65 5.10 12.82
CA ILE A 3 -0.66 5.11 11.72
C ILE A 3 -0.98 6.29 10.81
N LEU A 4 0.04 7.02 10.38
CA LEU A 4 -0.04 8.09 9.40
C LEU A 4 0.61 7.65 8.08
N ILE A 5 -0.10 7.74 6.97
CA ILE A 5 0.48 7.60 5.62
C ILE A 5 0.53 8.98 4.96
N THR A 6 1.71 9.39 4.48
CA THR A 6 1.92 10.73 3.89
C THR A 6 2.05 10.66 2.37
N SER A 7 1.85 11.80 1.70
CA SER A 7 1.91 11.93 0.24
C SER A 7 1.03 10.91 -0.50
N VAL A 8 -0.19 10.71 0.01
CA VAL A 8 -1.04 9.58 -0.37
C VAL A 8 -1.51 9.62 -1.82
N SER A 9 -1.65 10.79 -2.44
CA SER A 9 -1.97 10.95 -3.86
C SER A 9 -3.07 9.98 -4.34
N LYS A 10 -2.74 9.07 -5.28
CA LYS A 10 -3.65 8.06 -5.85
C LYS A 10 -3.53 6.67 -5.22
N LYS A 11 -2.84 6.51 -4.08
CA LYS A 11 -2.51 5.20 -3.47
C LYS A 11 -3.67 4.55 -2.71
N VAL A 12 -4.89 4.61 -3.26
CA VAL A 12 -6.14 4.12 -2.62
C VAL A 12 -6.03 2.68 -2.14
N LEU A 13 -5.48 1.78 -2.96
CA LEU A 13 -5.35 0.36 -2.61
C LEU A 13 -4.41 0.14 -1.42
N LEU A 14 -3.34 0.95 -1.30
CA LEU A 14 -2.43 0.88 -0.16
C LEU A 14 -3.16 1.30 1.13
N ILE A 15 -3.91 2.41 1.07
CA ILE A 15 -4.71 2.90 2.21
C ILE A 15 -5.72 1.84 2.64
N LYS A 16 -6.47 1.26 1.70
CA LYS A 16 -7.41 0.17 1.99
C LYS A 16 -6.71 -1.03 2.62
N SER A 17 -5.54 -1.43 2.11
CA SER A 17 -4.79 -2.57 2.66
C SER A 17 -4.37 -2.32 4.11
N PHE A 18 -3.82 -1.16 4.44
CA PHE A 18 -3.51 -0.81 5.83
C PHE A 18 -4.77 -0.75 6.70
N LYS A 19 -5.83 -0.11 6.21
CA LYS A 19 -7.10 0.05 6.95
C LYS A 19 -7.72 -1.31 7.30
N THR A 20 -7.78 -2.23 6.34
CA THR A 20 -8.28 -3.60 6.57
C THR A 20 -7.47 -4.32 7.63
N ASN A 21 -6.14 -4.28 7.58
CA ASN A 21 -5.29 -4.95 8.57
C ASN A 21 -5.35 -4.28 9.96
N LEU A 22 -5.59 -2.97 10.01
CA LEU A 22 -5.82 -2.24 11.26
C LEU A 22 -7.18 -2.54 11.90
N ASN A 23 -8.15 -3.12 11.18
CA ASN A 23 -9.43 -3.54 11.77
C ASN A 23 -9.27 -4.61 12.86
N ASN A 24 -8.15 -5.33 12.89
CA ASN A 24 -7.84 -6.26 13.99
C ASN A 24 -7.34 -5.55 15.26
N TYR A 25 -7.21 -4.23 15.21
CA TYR A 25 -6.66 -3.40 16.26
C TYR A 25 -7.61 -2.25 16.59
N ASN A 26 -7.52 -1.72 17.82
CA ASN A 26 -8.17 -0.47 18.19
C ASN A 26 -7.27 0.71 17.76
N ALA A 27 -7.23 0.93 16.45
CA ALA A 27 -6.27 1.77 15.75
C ALA A 27 -6.94 2.50 14.60
N LYS A 28 -6.53 3.75 14.36
CA LYS A 28 -6.98 4.53 13.20
C LYS A 28 -5.86 4.65 12.17
N LEU A 29 -6.26 4.64 10.89
CA LEU A 29 -5.41 5.03 9.78
C LEU A 29 -5.67 6.50 9.43
N ILE A 30 -4.70 7.36 9.74
CA ILE A 30 -4.72 8.76 9.34
C ILE A 30 -3.94 8.88 8.03
N VAL A 31 -4.41 9.74 7.13
CA VAL A 31 -3.76 9.99 5.84
C VAL A 31 -3.56 11.47 5.60
N THR A 32 -2.51 11.82 4.86
CA THR A 32 -2.26 13.23 4.54
C THR A 32 -1.61 13.43 3.17
N ASP A 33 -1.87 14.60 2.60
CA ASP A 33 -1.34 15.09 1.34
C ASP A 33 -1.40 16.62 1.36
N CYS A 34 -0.54 17.29 0.60
CA CYS A 34 -0.62 18.75 0.47
C CYS A 34 -1.68 19.19 -0.55
N ASN A 35 -2.18 18.26 -1.37
CA ASN A 35 -3.23 18.51 -2.34
C ASN A 35 -4.55 17.89 -1.86
N ILE A 36 -5.54 18.74 -1.58
CA ILE A 36 -6.89 18.31 -1.20
C ILE A 36 -7.53 17.41 -2.27
N ASN A 37 -7.16 17.55 -3.54
CA ASN A 37 -7.72 16.74 -4.63
C ASN A 37 -7.09 15.33 -4.74
N SER A 38 -6.24 14.93 -3.79
CA SER A 38 -5.65 13.60 -3.76
C SER A 38 -6.69 12.56 -3.32
N PRO A 39 -7.14 11.63 -4.20
CA PRO A 39 -8.28 10.77 -3.92
C PRO A 39 -8.04 9.81 -2.75
N ALA A 40 -6.79 9.44 -2.45
CA ALA A 40 -6.47 8.55 -1.34
C ALA A 40 -6.74 9.16 0.05
N LEU A 41 -6.89 10.49 0.17
CA LEU A 41 -7.28 11.16 1.42
C LEU A 41 -8.60 10.62 1.97
N TYR A 42 -9.55 10.32 1.07
CA TYR A 42 -10.92 9.96 1.44
C TYR A 42 -11.12 8.47 1.76
N PHE A 43 -10.02 7.70 1.83
CA PHE A 43 -10.05 6.28 2.20
C PHE A 43 -9.45 6.00 3.58
N GLY A 44 -8.85 7.00 4.23
CA GLY A 44 -8.41 6.93 5.64
C GLY A 44 -9.60 6.89 6.61
N ASP A 45 -9.33 6.74 7.90
CA ASP A 45 -10.32 7.00 8.95
C ASP A 45 -10.47 8.50 9.20
N GLU A 46 -9.35 9.22 9.17
CA GLU A 46 -9.27 10.68 9.25
C GLU A 46 -8.19 11.17 8.29
N TYR A 47 -8.26 12.43 7.88
CA TYR A 47 -7.23 13.05 7.04
C TYR A 47 -7.00 14.51 7.42
N PHE A 48 -5.82 15.03 7.05
CA PHE A 48 -5.51 16.45 7.14
C PHE A 48 -4.64 16.89 5.95
N ILE A 49 -4.63 18.19 5.67
CA ILE A 49 -3.81 18.78 4.61
C ILE A 49 -2.55 19.37 5.23
N THR A 50 -1.39 19.05 4.65
CA THR A 50 -0.10 19.59 5.09
C THR A 50 0.32 20.80 4.27
N PRO A 51 1.20 21.67 4.80
CA PRO A 51 2.05 22.51 3.98
C PRO A 51 2.81 21.67 2.93
N LYS A 52 3.39 22.34 1.93
CA LYS A 52 4.30 21.66 1.01
C LYS A 52 5.58 21.27 1.75
N LEU A 53 6.26 20.22 1.30
CA LEU A 53 7.48 19.72 1.94
C LEU A 53 8.60 20.77 2.04
N ASN A 54 8.66 21.72 1.10
CA ASN A 54 9.64 22.80 1.07
C ASN A 54 9.24 24.04 1.90
N ASP A 55 8.10 23.99 2.58
CA ASP A 55 7.67 25.04 3.49
C ASP A 55 8.38 24.88 4.83
N GLU A 56 8.93 25.96 5.37
CA GLU A 56 9.67 25.95 6.64
C GLU A 56 8.79 25.47 7.82
N SER A 57 7.47 25.66 7.73
CA SER A 57 6.51 25.21 8.75
C SER A 57 6.21 23.71 8.70
N TYR A 58 6.66 22.97 7.68
CA TYR A 58 6.28 21.57 7.47
C TYR A 58 6.67 20.66 8.64
N LEU A 59 7.89 20.82 9.19
CA LEU A 59 8.37 20.00 10.30
C LEU A 59 7.53 20.20 11.57
N ASP A 60 7.37 21.44 12.00
CA ASP A 60 6.59 21.78 13.21
C ASP A 60 5.14 21.35 13.06
N PHE A 61 4.56 21.56 11.87
CA PHE A 61 3.21 21.08 11.56
C PHE A 61 3.11 19.56 11.73
N MET A 62 4.05 18.80 11.17
CA MET A 62 4.05 17.33 11.24
C MET A 62 4.26 16.81 12.66
N LEU A 63 5.14 17.44 13.46
CA LEU A 63 5.35 17.07 14.88
C LEU A 63 4.09 17.32 15.72
N ASN A 64 3.43 18.47 15.50
CA ASN A 64 2.18 18.82 16.16
C ASN A 64 1.05 17.86 15.77
N ALA A 65 0.91 17.56 14.48
CA ALA A 65 -0.07 16.60 13.99
C ALA A 65 0.17 15.19 14.56
N CYS A 66 1.44 14.72 14.62
CA CYS A 66 1.75 13.43 15.22
C CYS A 66 1.33 13.35 16.69
N SER A 67 1.52 14.43 17.44
CA SER A 67 1.12 14.52 18.84
C SER A 67 -0.40 14.55 18.99
N GLN A 68 -1.08 15.41 18.23
CA GLN A 68 -2.55 15.57 18.24
C GLN A 68 -3.28 14.28 17.90
N TYR A 69 -2.86 13.60 16.81
CA TYR A 69 -3.48 12.36 16.36
C TYR A 69 -2.89 11.11 17.04
N GLN A 70 -1.99 11.26 18.01
CA GLN A 70 -1.33 10.17 18.73
C GLN A 70 -0.69 9.13 17.79
N ILE A 71 -0.04 9.61 16.73
CA ILE A 71 0.61 8.79 15.71
C ILE A 71 1.78 8.02 16.33
N LYS A 72 1.83 6.72 16.05
CA LYS A 72 2.90 5.79 16.47
C LYS A 72 3.81 5.39 15.32
N LEU A 73 3.32 5.48 14.09
CA LEU A 73 4.09 5.18 12.89
C LEU A 73 3.73 6.14 11.75
N ILE A 74 4.75 6.73 11.14
CA ILE A 74 4.66 7.45 9.86
C ILE A 74 5.17 6.54 8.75
N ILE A 75 4.41 6.45 7.65
CA ILE A 75 4.77 5.72 6.44
C ILE A 75 4.83 6.71 5.28
N PRO A 76 6.03 7.20 4.92
CA PRO A 76 6.21 8.01 3.73
C PRO A 76 6.05 7.17 2.46
N THR A 77 5.47 7.75 1.42
CA THR A 77 5.16 7.07 0.16
C THR A 77 5.62 7.83 -1.09
N SER A 78 6.34 8.93 -0.93
CA SER A 78 6.98 9.71 -2.00
C SER A 78 8.49 9.69 -1.86
N ASP A 79 9.24 9.54 -2.96
CA ASP A 79 10.71 9.59 -2.90
C ASP A 79 11.23 10.94 -2.38
N ARG A 80 10.46 12.02 -2.58
CA ARG A 80 10.84 13.39 -2.21
C ARG A 80 10.89 13.62 -0.69
N GLU A 81 10.04 12.92 0.06
CA GLU A 81 9.92 13.14 1.52
C GLU A 81 10.83 12.21 2.34
N LEU A 82 11.41 11.17 1.73
CA LEU A 82 12.23 10.18 2.44
C LEU A 82 13.46 10.81 3.09
N LEU A 83 14.15 11.69 2.37
CA LEU A 83 15.33 12.37 2.91
C LEU A 83 14.97 13.22 4.12
N PHE A 84 13.90 14.02 4.00
CA PHE A 84 13.36 14.84 5.10
C PHE A 84 13.07 14.01 6.35
N PHE A 85 12.34 12.90 6.22
CA PHE A 85 12.01 12.06 7.37
C PHE A 85 13.25 11.35 7.94
N SER A 86 14.20 10.94 7.10
CA SER A 86 15.43 10.31 7.56
C SER A 86 16.32 11.27 8.34
N GLU A 87 16.36 12.56 7.95
CA GLU A 87 17.12 13.61 8.64
C GLU A 87 16.50 14.00 9.98
N ASN A 88 15.17 14.01 10.05
CA ASN A 88 14.42 14.41 11.24
C ASN A 88 13.95 13.21 12.09
N TYR A 89 14.45 12.00 11.80
CA TYR A 89 14.01 10.76 12.44
C TYR A 89 14.00 10.83 13.97
N LEU A 90 15.06 11.41 14.57
CA LEU A 90 15.19 11.52 16.02
C LEU A 90 14.12 12.44 16.63
N LEU A 91 13.70 13.49 15.94
CA LEU A 91 12.66 14.41 16.43
C LEU A 91 11.30 13.69 16.56
N PHE A 92 10.94 12.88 15.56
CA PHE A 92 9.74 12.05 15.63
C PHE A 92 9.87 10.96 16.70
N ASN A 93 11.04 10.32 16.80
CA ASN A 93 11.27 9.29 17.81
C ASN A 93 11.16 9.83 19.24
N ASN A 94 11.60 11.07 19.50
CA ASN A 94 11.51 11.73 20.80
C ASN A 94 10.07 11.98 21.25
N ILE A 95 9.11 12.09 20.33
CA ILE A 95 7.67 12.14 20.65
C ILE A 95 7.00 10.76 20.58
N ASN A 96 7.78 9.68 20.64
CA ASN A 96 7.33 8.29 20.57
C ASN A 96 6.52 7.99 19.28
N CYS A 97 6.97 8.56 18.17
CA CYS A 97 6.46 8.35 16.82
C CYS A 97 7.59 7.78 15.94
N LYS A 98 7.46 6.53 15.49
CA LYS A 98 8.44 5.93 14.57
C LYS A 98 8.19 6.40 13.14
N VAL A 99 9.24 6.43 12.33
CA VAL A 99 9.12 6.61 10.88
C VAL A 99 9.62 5.34 10.19
N LEU A 100 8.82 4.79 9.28
CA LEU A 100 9.22 3.66 8.43
C LEU A 100 10.09 4.16 7.27
N VAL A 101 11.36 4.45 7.57
CA VAL A 101 12.33 4.99 6.60
C VAL A 101 13.71 4.36 6.81
N SER A 102 14.46 4.19 5.73
CA SER A 102 15.87 3.78 5.79
C SER A 102 16.77 4.95 6.23
N SER A 103 18.04 4.67 6.56
CA SER A 103 18.99 5.71 6.98
C SER A 103 19.20 6.78 5.90
N LYS A 104 19.58 8.00 6.31
CA LYS A 104 19.91 9.09 5.39
C LYS A 104 20.90 8.66 4.29
N GLU A 105 21.96 7.97 4.68
CA GLU A 105 22.97 7.47 3.75
C GLU A 105 22.37 6.51 2.71
N THR A 106 21.52 5.58 3.15
CA THR A 106 20.82 4.65 2.27
C THR A 106 19.91 5.37 1.28
N ILE A 107 19.15 6.36 1.75
CA ILE A 107 18.26 7.16 0.90
C ILE A 107 19.07 7.92 -0.15
N LEU A 108 20.19 8.54 0.22
CA LEU A 108 21.07 9.25 -0.72
C LEU A 108 21.68 8.31 -1.77
N ILE A 109 22.08 7.10 -1.39
CA ILE A 109 22.56 6.07 -2.33
C ILE A 109 21.45 5.69 -3.31
N CYS A 110 20.23 5.46 -2.83
CA CYS A 110 19.12 5.02 -3.69
C CYS A 110 18.64 6.12 -4.65
N GLN A 111 18.65 7.39 -4.22
CA GLN A 111 18.15 8.52 -5.02
C GLN A 111 19.11 8.96 -6.12
N ASN A 112 20.41 8.67 -5.98
CA ASN A 112 21.43 9.00 -6.96
C ASN A 112 21.90 7.75 -7.70
N LYS A 113 21.60 7.67 -9.01
CA LYS A 113 21.92 6.50 -9.82
C LYS A 113 23.43 6.21 -9.94
N ASN A 114 24.29 7.23 -9.85
CA ASN A 114 25.74 7.00 -9.81
C ASN A 114 26.16 6.38 -8.48
N TYR A 115 25.70 6.93 -7.35
CA TYR A 115 26.01 6.36 -6.03
C TYR A 115 25.47 4.94 -5.88
N PHE A 116 24.27 4.67 -6.40
CA PHE A 116 23.71 3.33 -6.47
C PHE A 116 24.60 2.37 -7.27
N ASN A 117 25.05 2.78 -8.46
CA ASN A 117 25.92 1.97 -9.30
C ASN A 117 27.27 1.69 -8.62
N ASP A 118 27.90 2.72 -8.05
CA ASP A 118 29.18 2.61 -7.35
C ASP A 118 29.06 1.70 -6.13
N PHE A 119 27.95 1.80 -5.38
CA PHE A 119 27.64 0.90 -4.27
C PHE A 119 27.49 -0.56 -4.73
N CYS A 120 26.79 -0.79 -5.84
CA CYS A 120 26.62 -2.14 -6.39
C CYS A 120 27.95 -2.74 -6.84
N ILE A 121 28.78 -1.98 -7.56
CA ILE A 121 30.12 -2.40 -8.00
C ILE A 121 30.97 -2.78 -6.79
N ALA A 122 31.03 -1.92 -5.77
CA ALA A 122 31.80 -2.17 -4.55
C ALA A 122 31.35 -3.43 -3.78
N ASN A 123 30.11 -3.89 -3.98
CA ASN A 123 29.54 -5.07 -3.34
C ASN A 123 29.39 -6.28 -4.29
N ASN A 124 29.99 -6.24 -5.48
CA ASN A 124 29.89 -7.30 -6.50
C ASN A 124 28.43 -7.64 -6.89
N ILE A 125 27.56 -6.63 -6.92
CA ILE A 125 26.18 -6.74 -7.36
C ILE A 125 26.13 -6.33 -8.83
N PRO A 126 25.67 -7.22 -9.74
CA PRO A 126 25.70 -6.91 -11.15
C PRO A 126 24.72 -5.78 -11.49
N ILE A 127 25.17 -4.87 -12.34
CA ILE A 127 24.41 -3.73 -12.88
C ILE A 127 24.65 -3.67 -14.40
N PRO A 128 23.84 -2.89 -15.14
CA PRO A 128 24.20 -2.53 -16.51
C PRO A 128 25.58 -1.86 -16.55
N LYS A 129 26.43 -2.28 -17.50
CA LYS A 129 27.70 -1.61 -17.79
C LYS A 129 27.45 -0.12 -17.92
N THR A 130 28.15 0.66 -17.11
CA THR A 130 27.98 2.12 -17.02
C THR A 130 29.25 2.79 -17.49
N TYR A 131 29.11 3.78 -18.36
CA TYR A 131 30.20 4.59 -18.89
C TYR A 131 30.25 5.91 -18.14
N LYS A 132 31.42 6.29 -17.64
CA LYS A 132 31.65 7.50 -16.84
C LYS A 132 32.05 8.71 -17.69
N ASN A 133 32.63 8.48 -18.87
CA ASN A 133 33.03 9.55 -19.79
C ASN A 133 33.18 9.06 -21.25
N LEU A 134 33.50 9.99 -22.15
CA LEU A 134 33.68 9.75 -23.59
C LEU A 134 34.99 9.03 -23.97
N GLU A 135 35.95 8.91 -23.05
CA GLU A 135 37.23 8.24 -23.30
C GLU A 135 37.10 6.71 -23.24
N GLU A 136 36.02 6.22 -22.63
CA GLU A 136 35.73 4.78 -22.58
C GLU A 136 35.35 4.22 -23.95
N ASN A 137 35.63 2.93 -24.17
CA ASN A 137 35.20 2.21 -25.37
C ASN A 137 33.69 1.91 -25.31
N ILE A 138 32.88 2.87 -25.76
CA ILE A 138 31.42 2.83 -25.73
C ILE A 138 30.87 1.88 -26.80
N SER A 139 30.17 0.84 -26.38
CA SER A 139 29.43 -0.08 -27.25
C SER A 139 27.99 0.37 -27.41
N LEU A 140 27.57 0.65 -28.65
CA LEU A 140 26.22 1.07 -28.99
C LEU A 140 25.29 -0.14 -29.22
N PRO A 141 23.96 0.03 -29.02
CA PRO A 141 23.31 1.23 -28.49
C PRO A 141 23.52 1.39 -26.99
N VAL A 142 23.44 2.64 -26.51
CA VAL A 142 23.44 2.96 -25.07
C VAL A 142 22.08 3.49 -24.63
N PHE A 143 21.82 3.46 -23.34
CA PHE A 143 20.64 3.99 -22.71
C PHE A 143 21.03 5.10 -21.72
N ILE A 144 20.40 6.26 -21.83
CA ILE A 144 20.61 7.37 -20.90
C ILE A 144 19.44 7.52 -19.95
N LYS A 145 19.76 7.87 -18.70
CA LYS A 145 18.78 8.21 -17.66
C LYS A 145 19.32 9.35 -16.80
N PRO A 146 18.50 10.32 -16.35
CA PRO A 146 18.95 11.35 -15.43
C PRO A 146 19.52 10.73 -14.15
N ILE A 147 20.56 11.35 -13.56
CA ILE A 147 21.15 10.87 -12.29
C ILE A 147 20.12 10.90 -11.15
N TYR A 148 19.36 11.98 -11.08
CA TYR A 148 18.23 12.17 -10.17
C TYR A 148 16.93 12.17 -10.97
N GLY A 149 15.89 11.53 -10.45
CA GLY A 149 14.56 11.56 -11.06
C GLY A 149 13.81 10.24 -10.95
N SER A 150 12.57 10.27 -11.41
CA SER A 150 11.64 9.14 -11.38
C SER A 150 10.71 9.14 -12.60
N SER A 151 9.86 8.12 -12.71
CA SER A 151 8.78 8.04 -13.71
C SER A 151 9.24 7.98 -15.18
N SER A 152 10.44 7.46 -15.45
CA SER A 152 10.95 7.28 -16.82
C SER A 152 11.01 8.58 -17.64
N GLN A 153 11.13 9.73 -16.99
CA GLN A 153 11.27 11.02 -17.68
C GLN A 153 12.71 11.21 -18.18
N ASN A 154 12.86 11.80 -19.37
CA ASN A 154 14.14 12.11 -20.00
C ASN A 154 15.07 10.90 -20.17
N ILE A 155 14.50 9.71 -20.38
CA ILE A 155 15.25 8.51 -20.77
C ILE A 155 15.29 8.39 -22.29
N LYS A 156 16.40 7.91 -22.85
CA LYS A 156 16.52 7.75 -24.31
C LYS A 156 17.49 6.62 -24.67
N LYS A 157 17.13 5.84 -25.70
CA LYS A 157 18.06 4.95 -26.40
C LYS A 157 18.85 5.77 -27.41
N ILE A 158 20.17 5.70 -27.34
CA ILE A 158 21.10 6.40 -28.21
C ILE A 158 21.79 5.38 -29.11
N ASN A 159 21.73 5.61 -30.42
CA ASN A 159 22.20 4.65 -31.43
C ASN A 159 23.47 5.10 -32.15
N THR A 160 23.97 6.31 -31.91
CA THR A 160 25.13 6.87 -32.62
C THR A 160 26.13 7.51 -31.67
N LEU A 161 27.42 7.45 -32.00
CA LEU A 161 28.47 8.09 -31.19
C LEU A 161 28.41 9.62 -31.25
N ILE A 162 27.80 10.18 -32.30
CA ILE A 162 27.59 11.63 -32.43
C ILE A 162 26.64 12.11 -31.33
N GLU A 163 25.49 11.46 -31.19
CA GLU A 163 24.55 11.77 -30.10
C GLU A 163 25.16 11.53 -28.72
N VAL A 164 26.04 10.54 -28.56
CA VAL A 164 26.72 10.30 -27.28
C VAL A 164 27.60 11.48 -26.86
N LYS A 165 28.28 12.14 -27.82
CA LYS A 165 29.12 13.31 -27.54
C LYS A 165 28.33 14.53 -27.08
N GLU A 166 27.03 14.57 -27.33
CA GLU A 166 26.13 15.65 -26.90
C GLU A 166 25.57 15.41 -25.48
N ILE A 167 25.82 14.25 -24.88
CA ILE A 167 25.34 13.92 -23.53
C ILE A 167 26.17 14.64 -22.48
N ASP A 168 25.48 15.29 -21.56
CA ASP A 168 26.05 15.81 -20.31
C ASP A 168 26.13 14.68 -19.25
N PHE A 169 27.32 14.10 -19.07
CA PHE A 169 27.57 13.00 -18.12
C PHE A 169 27.42 13.43 -16.65
N ASP A 170 27.40 14.74 -16.36
CA ASP A 170 27.12 15.25 -15.00
C ASP A 170 25.62 15.30 -14.70
N LYS A 171 24.76 15.17 -15.72
CA LYS A 171 23.30 15.11 -15.59
C LYS A 171 22.73 13.72 -15.83
N TYR A 172 23.40 12.90 -16.64
CA TYR A 172 22.91 11.61 -17.09
C TYR A 172 23.87 10.47 -16.77
N VAL A 173 23.31 9.34 -16.38
CA VAL A 173 24.00 8.05 -16.38
C VAL A 173 23.86 7.44 -17.77
N VAL A 174 24.99 7.05 -18.36
CA VAL A 174 25.05 6.36 -19.65
C VAL A 174 25.35 4.88 -19.41
N GLN A 175 24.46 4.00 -19.83
CA GLN A 175 24.59 2.55 -19.63
C GLN A 175 24.45 1.78 -20.95
N GLU A 176 24.94 0.54 -21.00
CA GLU A 176 24.60 -0.37 -22.09
C GLU A 176 23.07 -0.46 -22.25
N TYR A 177 22.60 -0.54 -23.49
CA TYR A 177 21.20 -0.83 -23.75
C TYR A 177 20.95 -2.34 -23.58
N ILE A 178 19.98 -2.69 -22.74
CA ILE A 178 19.62 -4.08 -22.44
C ILE A 178 18.20 -4.33 -22.96
N GLU A 179 18.06 -5.41 -23.73
CA GLU A 179 16.80 -5.86 -24.29
C GLU A 179 16.45 -7.22 -23.69
N CYS A 180 15.84 -7.20 -22.50
CA CYS A 180 15.32 -8.39 -21.83
C CYS A 180 14.16 -8.03 -20.90
N ASP A 181 13.63 -9.02 -20.19
CA ASP A 181 12.55 -8.80 -19.24
C ASP A 181 12.97 -7.88 -18.09
N GLU A 182 12.10 -6.92 -17.76
CA GLU A 182 12.23 -6.05 -16.60
C GLU A 182 11.36 -6.58 -15.45
N TYR A 183 11.94 -6.62 -14.25
CA TYR A 183 11.28 -7.03 -13.02
C TYR A 183 11.27 -5.89 -12.01
N THR A 184 10.15 -5.73 -11.31
CA THR A 184 10.08 -4.98 -10.05
C THR A 184 9.93 -5.98 -8.90
N ILE A 185 10.76 -5.85 -7.87
CA ILE A 185 10.75 -6.71 -6.69
C ILE A 185 10.22 -5.90 -5.53
N ASP A 186 9.10 -6.32 -4.96
CA ASP A 186 8.64 -5.77 -3.68
C ASP A 186 9.42 -6.45 -2.56
N TYR A 187 10.19 -5.69 -1.82
CA TYR A 187 11.06 -6.12 -0.74
C TYR A 187 10.51 -5.66 0.61
N LEU A 188 10.63 -6.49 1.63
CA LEU A 188 10.28 -6.13 3.00
C LEU A 188 11.46 -6.40 3.94
N GLY A 189 11.90 -5.34 4.62
CA GLY A 189 12.77 -5.42 5.79
C GLY A 189 12.04 -4.95 7.05
N ASP A 190 12.53 -5.36 8.23
CA ASP A 190 12.05 -4.83 9.51
C ASP A 190 12.55 -3.38 9.76
N PHE A 191 12.28 -2.86 10.96
CA PHE A 191 12.71 -1.50 11.35
C PHE A 191 14.23 -1.34 11.52
N GLU A 192 14.98 -2.44 11.62
CA GLU A 192 16.43 -2.47 11.73
C GLU A 192 17.11 -2.80 10.39
N GLY A 193 16.31 -2.96 9.33
CA GLY A 193 16.79 -3.32 8.00
C GLY A 193 17.13 -4.79 7.83
N ASN A 194 16.67 -5.68 8.72
CA ASN A 194 16.83 -7.12 8.55
C ASN A 194 15.83 -7.63 7.53
N PHE A 195 16.30 -8.49 6.62
CA PHE A 195 15.47 -9.04 5.55
C PHE A 195 14.34 -9.93 6.09
N ILE A 196 13.10 -9.69 5.61
CA ILE A 196 11.94 -10.55 5.89
C ILE A 196 11.62 -11.40 4.66
N ASN A 197 11.24 -10.76 3.55
CA ASN A 197 10.90 -11.47 2.31
C ASN A 197 10.91 -10.52 1.10
N CYS A 198 10.85 -11.08 -0.11
CA CYS A 198 10.66 -10.33 -1.34
C CYS A 198 9.82 -11.08 -2.38
N VAL A 199 9.11 -10.35 -3.23
CA VAL A 199 8.26 -10.89 -4.30
C VAL A 199 8.62 -10.24 -5.64
N PRO A 200 9.28 -10.97 -6.57
CA PRO A 200 9.56 -10.47 -7.90
C PRO A 200 8.32 -10.47 -8.80
N ARG A 201 8.19 -9.41 -9.60
CA ARG A 201 7.08 -9.21 -10.53
C ARG A 201 7.60 -8.78 -11.89
N GLN A 202 7.37 -9.59 -12.91
CA GLN A 202 7.65 -9.24 -14.30
C GLN A 202 6.74 -8.09 -14.73
N ARG A 203 7.30 -7.08 -15.38
CA ARG A 203 6.57 -5.93 -15.92
C ARG A 203 6.16 -6.22 -17.36
N ILE A 204 5.00 -6.86 -17.54
CA ILE A 204 4.49 -7.27 -18.86
C ILE A 204 4.12 -6.04 -19.70
N SER A 205 3.47 -5.06 -19.09
CA SER A 205 3.09 -3.80 -19.76
C SER A 205 3.36 -2.61 -18.86
N VAL A 206 4.00 -1.60 -19.43
CA VAL A 206 4.42 -0.35 -18.77
C VAL A 206 3.87 0.83 -19.56
N ILE A 207 3.16 1.74 -18.89
CA ILE A 207 2.63 2.98 -19.48
C ILE A 207 3.13 4.14 -18.61
N ASN A 208 3.80 5.12 -19.23
CA ASN A 208 4.36 6.29 -18.53
C ASN A 208 5.26 5.92 -17.31
N GLY A 209 6.05 4.85 -17.44
CA GLY A 209 6.93 4.35 -16.37
C GLY A 209 6.22 3.53 -15.28
N GLU A 210 4.88 3.50 -15.25
CA GLU A 210 4.12 2.66 -14.33
C GLU A 210 3.78 1.30 -14.94
N SER A 211 3.97 0.21 -14.19
CA SER A 211 3.48 -1.09 -14.64
C SER A 211 1.95 -1.17 -14.52
N CYS A 212 1.30 -1.48 -15.64
CA CYS A 212 -0.15 -1.65 -15.76
C CYS A 212 -0.55 -3.13 -15.75
N VAL A 213 0.28 -3.99 -16.36
CA VAL A 213 0.15 -5.44 -16.28
C VAL A 213 1.45 -6.01 -15.71
N SER A 214 1.33 -6.76 -14.62
CA SER A 214 2.45 -7.42 -13.94
C SER A 214 2.09 -8.85 -13.59
N LYS A 215 3.07 -9.76 -13.62
CA LYS A 215 2.92 -11.16 -13.18
C LYS A 215 4.00 -11.52 -12.17
N ILE A 216 3.63 -12.25 -11.11
CA ILE A 216 4.59 -12.80 -10.16
C ILE A 216 5.32 -13.97 -10.79
N ASN A 217 6.65 -13.89 -10.81
CA ASN A 217 7.53 -15.01 -11.18
C ASN A 217 8.57 -15.18 -10.06
N ASN A 218 8.47 -16.26 -9.28
CA ASN A 218 9.36 -16.50 -8.15
C ASN A 218 10.73 -17.03 -8.62
N ILE A 219 11.64 -16.12 -8.96
CA ILE A 219 12.94 -16.43 -9.54
C ILE A 219 14.03 -16.36 -8.47
N LYS A 220 14.63 -17.52 -8.14
CA LYS A 220 15.62 -17.67 -7.06
C LYS A 220 16.83 -16.73 -7.18
N VAL A 221 17.36 -16.52 -8.39
CA VAL A 221 18.53 -15.65 -8.59
C VAL A 221 18.19 -14.17 -8.36
N ILE A 222 16.98 -13.72 -8.73
CA ILE A 222 16.49 -12.38 -8.42
C ILE A 222 16.34 -12.21 -6.91
N ASN A 223 15.74 -13.18 -6.22
CA ASN A 223 15.59 -13.15 -4.76
C ASN A 223 16.94 -13.06 -4.05
N LYS A 224 17.94 -13.82 -4.52
CA LYS A 224 19.31 -13.81 -3.96
C LYS A 224 19.93 -12.42 -4.02
N TYR A 225 19.95 -11.78 -5.20
CA TYR A 225 20.56 -10.46 -5.35
C TYR A 225 19.74 -9.36 -4.67
N THR A 226 18.41 -9.48 -4.65
CA THR A 226 17.52 -8.54 -3.96
C THR A 226 17.76 -8.61 -2.45
N LYS A 227 17.85 -9.82 -1.86
CA LYS A 227 18.19 -10.00 -0.45
C LYS A 227 19.56 -9.40 -0.13
N LEU A 228 20.59 -9.76 -0.90
CA LEU A 228 21.96 -9.26 -0.69
C LEU A 228 22.01 -7.73 -0.71
N LEU A 229 21.40 -7.11 -1.73
CA LEU A 229 21.37 -5.65 -1.87
C LEU A 229 20.61 -4.99 -0.71
N GLY A 230 19.45 -5.54 -0.34
CA GLY A 230 18.65 -5.02 0.76
C GLY A 230 19.32 -5.11 2.12
N GLU A 231 20.00 -6.22 2.42
CA GLU A 231 20.76 -6.40 3.67
C GLU A 231 21.98 -5.46 3.73
N LYS A 232 22.68 -5.28 2.60
CA LYS A 232 23.83 -4.36 2.50
C LYS A 232 23.43 -2.90 2.71
N LEU A 233 22.27 -2.51 2.21
CA LEU A 233 21.71 -1.17 2.38
C LEU A 233 20.86 -1.03 3.65
N LYS A 234 20.66 -2.10 4.44
CA LYS A 234 19.77 -2.09 5.62
C LYS A 234 18.39 -1.48 5.30
N LEU A 235 17.81 -1.89 4.16
CA LEU A 235 16.52 -1.35 3.70
C LEU A 235 15.41 -1.65 4.72
N CYS A 236 14.79 -0.59 5.22
CA CYS A 236 13.70 -0.62 6.20
C CYS A 236 12.33 -0.61 5.52
N GLY A 237 11.41 -1.44 5.99
CA GLY A 237 10.02 -1.45 5.52
C GLY A 237 9.84 -2.00 4.10
N HIS A 238 8.75 -1.59 3.44
CA HIS A 238 8.46 -1.98 2.07
C HIS A 238 9.22 -1.11 1.08
N ASN A 239 10.01 -1.74 0.22
CA ASN A 239 10.85 -1.11 -0.78
C ASN A 239 10.58 -1.72 -2.15
N THR A 240 10.81 -0.98 -3.24
CA THR A 240 10.72 -1.51 -4.60
C THR A 240 12.06 -1.45 -5.30
N LEU A 241 12.57 -2.61 -5.69
CA LEU A 241 13.83 -2.75 -6.42
C LEU A 241 13.52 -3.09 -7.87
N GLN A 242 14.37 -2.69 -8.81
CA GLN A 242 14.21 -3.04 -10.22
C GLN A 242 15.45 -3.73 -10.76
N CYS A 243 15.24 -4.72 -11.62
CA CYS A 243 16.32 -5.41 -12.32
C CYS A 243 15.91 -5.86 -13.72
N PHE A 244 16.92 -6.05 -14.56
CA PHE A 244 16.82 -6.80 -15.81
C PHE A 244 17.18 -8.26 -15.55
N PHE A 245 16.48 -9.18 -16.22
CA PHE A 245 16.79 -10.62 -16.19
C PHE A 245 16.63 -11.25 -17.58
N ASP A 246 17.69 -11.89 -18.06
CA ASP A 246 17.75 -12.53 -19.39
C ASP A 246 17.51 -14.05 -19.37
N GLY A 247 17.04 -14.59 -18.23
CA GLY A 247 16.92 -16.02 -17.99
C GLY A 247 18.13 -16.64 -17.28
N LYS A 248 19.27 -15.93 -17.21
CA LYS A 248 20.51 -16.40 -16.55
C LYS A 248 21.09 -15.37 -15.59
N GLN A 249 21.22 -14.12 -16.02
CA GLN A 249 21.89 -13.04 -15.30
C GLN A 249 20.91 -11.97 -14.87
N VAL A 250 21.08 -11.50 -13.63
CA VAL A 250 20.34 -10.37 -13.06
C VAL A 250 21.23 -9.15 -13.12
N LYS A 251 20.69 -8.01 -13.56
CA LYS A 251 21.35 -6.70 -13.49
C LYS A 251 20.46 -5.70 -12.77
N MET A 252 20.87 -5.21 -11.60
CA MET A 252 20.11 -4.26 -10.78
C MET A 252 20.11 -2.87 -11.41
N ILE A 253 18.97 -2.19 -11.39
CA ILE A 253 18.75 -0.91 -12.11
C ILE A 253 18.66 0.27 -11.15
N GLU A 254 17.78 0.17 -10.16
CA GLU A 254 17.52 1.19 -9.14
C GLU A 254 16.73 0.61 -7.96
N ILE A 255 16.63 1.39 -6.89
CA ILE A 255 15.78 1.14 -5.72
C ILE A 255 14.97 2.39 -5.46
N ASN A 256 13.67 2.22 -5.27
CA ASN A 256 12.82 3.24 -4.68
C ASN A 256 12.46 2.78 -3.26
N PRO A 257 13.06 3.37 -2.20
CA PRO A 257 12.98 2.86 -0.84
C PRO A 257 11.66 3.25 -0.13
N ARG A 258 10.55 2.91 -0.79
CA ARG A 258 9.16 3.19 -0.38
C ARG A 258 8.20 2.26 -1.11
N PHE A 259 6.94 2.26 -0.69
CA PHE A 259 5.84 1.57 -1.38
C PHE A 259 5.70 2.06 -2.84
N GLY A 260 5.84 1.16 -3.81
CA GLY A 260 5.67 1.48 -5.24
C GLY A 260 4.22 1.43 -5.71
N GLY A 261 3.93 2.12 -6.83
CA GLY A 261 2.56 2.25 -7.36
C GLY A 261 1.89 0.93 -7.75
N ALA A 262 2.68 -0.07 -8.17
CA ALA A 262 2.21 -1.43 -8.49
C ALA A 262 2.47 -2.45 -7.35
N GLY A 263 2.88 -1.99 -6.15
CA GLY A 263 3.25 -2.87 -5.03
C GLY A 263 2.09 -3.70 -4.46
N ASN A 264 0.84 -3.37 -4.82
CA ASN A 264 -0.34 -4.16 -4.43
C ASN A 264 -0.25 -5.61 -4.93
N LEU A 265 0.39 -5.87 -6.07
CA LEU A 265 0.57 -7.25 -6.52
C LEU A 265 1.49 -8.04 -5.58
N GLY A 266 2.63 -7.49 -5.13
CA GLY A 266 3.47 -8.21 -4.17
C GLY A 266 2.81 -8.37 -2.81
N ILE A 267 2.07 -7.35 -2.35
CA ILE A 267 1.29 -7.42 -1.11
C ILE A 267 0.32 -8.61 -1.16
N ASN A 268 -0.50 -8.71 -2.21
CA ASN A 268 -1.47 -9.81 -2.38
C ASN A 268 -0.83 -11.13 -2.81
N GLY A 269 0.38 -11.06 -3.35
CA GLY A 269 1.21 -12.16 -3.85
C GLY A 269 1.98 -12.94 -2.79
N GLY A 270 1.77 -12.62 -1.51
CA GLY A 270 2.39 -13.29 -0.38
C GLY A 270 3.37 -12.42 0.41
N LEU A 271 3.67 -11.19 0.00
CA LEU A 271 4.53 -10.32 0.83
C LEU A 271 3.80 -9.85 2.09
N ASN A 272 2.50 -9.57 1.98
CA ASN A 272 1.62 -9.11 3.08
C ASN A 272 2.22 -7.98 3.95
N SER A 273 2.97 -7.07 3.34
CA SER A 273 3.77 -6.10 4.11
C SER A 273 2.96 -5.22 5.07
N PRO A 274 1.73 -4.75 4.78
CA PRO A 274 0.98 -3.93 5.74
C PRO A 274 0.69 -4.66 7.05
N GLN A 275 0.21 -5.91 6.97
CA GLN A 275 -0.05 -6.74 8.14
C GLN A 275 1.24 -6.99 8.93
N ILE A 276 2.31 -7.36 8.24
CA ILE A 276 3.61 -7.64 8.87
C ILE A 276 4.16 -6.42 9.60
N ILE A 277 4.12 -5.24 8.98
CA ILE A 277 4.57 -3.99 9.60
C ILE A 277 3.76 -3.69 10.87
N ILE A 278 2.44 -3.87 10.82
CA ILE A 278 1.55 -3.68 11.98
C ILE A 278 1.88 -4.70 13.08
N ASP A 279 2.11 -5.97 12.73
CA ASP A 279 2.44 -7.03 13.68
C ASP A 279 3.79 -6.78 14.39
N ILE A 280 4.81 -6.37 13.64
CA ILE A 280 6.12 -5.98 14.20
C ILE A 280 5.96 -4.78 15.14
N LEU A 281 5.14 -3.80 14.77
CA LEU A 281 4.88 -2.64 15.62
C LEU A 281 4.21 -3.02 16.95
N HIS A 282 3.46 -4.12 17.00
CA HIS A 282 2.89 -4.71 18.22
C HIS A 282 3.81 -5.73 18.91
N GLY A 283 5.06 -5.87 18.47
CA GLY A 283 6.03 -6.79 19.08
C GLY A 283 5.71 -8.27 18.85
N LYS A 284 4.87 -8.62 17.86
CA LYS A 284 4.63 -10.02 17.51
C LYS A 284 5.91 -10.63 16.92
N LYS A 285 6.19 -11.87 17.31
CA LYS A 285 7.30 -12.63 16.72
C LYS A 285 7.00 -12.92 15.25
N ILE A 286 7.97 -12.61 14.41
CA ILE A 286 7.94 -12.85 12.97
C ILE A 286 8.16 -14.36 12.74
N ASN A 287 7.13 -15.07 12.28
CA ASN A 287 7.28 -16.42 11.73
C ASN A 287 6.49 -16.49 10.41
N TYR A 288 7.00 -15.81 9.38
CA TYR A 288 6.33 -15.72 8.09
C TYR A 288 6.88 -16.78 7.14
N GLU A 289 6.25 -17.95 7.11
CA GLU A 289 6.31 -18.85 5.95
C GLU A 289 5.39 -18.33 4.86
N ASN A 290 5.78 -17.23 4.22
CA ASN A 290 4.96 -16.64 3.18
C ASN A 290 5.09 -17.44 1.89
N VAL A 291 4.05 -18.21 1.57
CA VAL A 291 3.91 -18.87 0.28
C VAL A 291 3.69 -17.80 -0.79
N ILE A 292 4.71 -17.62 -1.65
CA ILE A 292 4.59 -16.73 -2.81
C ILE A 292 3.59 -17.33 -3.78
N LYS A 293 2.56 -16.53 -4.14
CA LYS A 293 1.54 -16.91 -5.12
C LYS A 293 2.09 -16.76 -6.53
N ASP A 294 2.90 -17.74 -6.94
CA ASP A 294 3.52 -17.74 -8.25
C ASP A 294 2.48 -17.68 -9.37
N SER A 295 2.85 -17.03 -10.48
CA SER A 295 1.97 -16.79 -11.63
C SER A 295 0.74 -15.91 -11.41
N LEU A 296 0.52 -15.35 -10.22
CA LEU A 296 -0.52 -14.35 -9.99
C LEU A 296 -0.29 -13.13 -10.89
N ILE A 297 -1.33 -12.71 -11.60
CA ILE A 297 -1.30 -11.56 -12.50
C ILE A 297 -2.14 -10.42 -11.93
N MET A 298 -1.66 -9.19 -12.10
CA MET A 298 -2.41 -7.97 -11.84
C MET A 298 -2.56 -7.19 -13.14
N MET A 299 -3.78 -6.75 -13.41
CA MET A 299 -4.13 -5.81 -14.47
C MET A 299 -4.77 -4.59 -13.83
N ARG A 300 -4.18 -3.41 -14.05
CA ARG A 300 -4.66 -2.15 -13.47
C ARG A 300 -5.62 -1.46 -14.42
N TYR A 301 -6.74 -0.99 -13.87
CA TYR A 301 -7.67 -0.07 -14.52
C TYR A 301 -7.95 1.11 -13.58
N SER A 302 -8.47 2.21 -14.12
CA SER A 302 -8.87 3.38 -13.32
C SER A 302 -10.30 3.22 -12.83
N LYS A 303 -10.54 3.62 -11.58
CA LYS A 303 -11.87 3.78 -11.00
C LYS A 303 -12.01 5.21 -10.51
N ASP A 304 -13.11 5.84 -10.84
CA ASP A 304 -13.39 7.21 -10.44
C ASP A 304 -14.01 7.26 -9.04
N ILE A 305 -13.75 8.37 -8.34
CA ILE A 305 -14.41 8.73 -7.11
C ILE A 305 -15.27 9.96 -7.39
N PHE A 306 -16.51 9.91 -6.95
CA PHE A 306 -17.45 11.02 -7.10
C PHE A 306 -17.80 11.52 -5.69
N GLY A 307 -17.97 12.83 -5.54
CA GLY A 307 -18.46 13.45 -4.32
C GLY A 307 -18.80 14.92 -4.53
N TYR A 308 -19.46 15.53 -3.55
CA TYR A 308 -19.70 16.97 -3.50
C TYR A 308 -18.65 17.65 -2.63
N ILE A 309 -18.38 18.93 -2.88
CA ILE A 309 -17.51 19.73 -2.01
C ILE A 309 -18.38 20.64 -1.15
N HIS A 310 -18.35 20.43 0.16
CA HIS A 310 -19.03 21.26 1.16
C HIS A 310 -17.98 21.91 2.07
N ASN A 311 -17.97 23.25 2.17
CA ASN A 311 -16.98 24.01 2.95
C ASN A 311 -15.51 23.61 2.67
N GLY A 312 -15.18 23.33 1.40
CA GLY A 312 -13.84 22.91 0.99
C GLY A 312 -13.49 21.44 1.29
N VAL A 313 -14.45 20.66 1.81
CA VAL A 313 -14.32 19.24 2.13
C VAL A 313 -15.08 18.42 1.10
N PHE A 314 -14.41 17.47 0.45
CA PHE A 314 -15.05 16.51 -0.43
C PHE A 314 -15.78 15.45 0.38
N ASN A 315 -17.03 15.20 0.00
CA ASN A 315 -17.93 14.22 0.59
C ASN A 315 -18.48 13.30 -0.49
N SER A 316 -18.04 12.04 -0.49
CA SER A 316 -18.54 11.00 -1.40
C SER A 316 -19.87 10.38 -0.96
N GLU A 317 -20.28 10.57 0.29
CA GLU A 317 -21.51 9.95 0.82
C GLU A 317 -22.78 10.63 0.29
N ASP A 318 -22.67 11.89 -0.16
CA ASP A 318 -23.82 12.72 -0.51
C ASP A 318 -24.39 12.43 -1.93
N ILE A 319 -23.72 11.59 -2.73
CA ILE A 319 -24.14 11.28 -4.11
C ILE A 319 -25.36 10.37 -4.18
N ASN A 320 -25.51 9.49 -3.18
CA ASN A 320 -26.65 8.59 -3.09
C ASN A 320 -27.54 9.00 -1.91
N SER A 321 -28.05 10.24 -1.95
CA SER A 321 -28.96 10.78 -0.94
C SER A 321 -30.35 10.11 -0.92
N GLU A 322 -30.62 9.17 -1.83
CA GLU A 322 -31.77 8.28 -1.72
C GLU A 322 -31.58 7.34 -0.54
N LYS A 323 -32.51 7.40 0.42
CA LYS A 323 -32.60 6.47 1.55
C LYS A 323 -32.61 5.03 1.03
N LYS A 324 -31.50 4.29 1.21
CA LYS A 324 -31.39 2.89 0.78
C LYS A 324 -31.94 1.95 1.84
N ILE A 325 -32.36 0.76 1.40
CA ILE A 325 -32.81 -0.34 2.25
C ILE A 325 -31.70 -1.38 2.33
N PHE A 326 -31.07 -1.50 3.50
CA PHE A 326 -30.09 -2.54 3.79
C PHE A 326 -30.76 -3.70 4.50
N CYS A 327 -30.64 -4.90 3.95
CA CYS A 327 -30.97 -6.16 4.61
C CYS A 327 -29.68 -6.80 5.11
N ILE A 328 -29.58 -7.00 6.43
CA ILE A 328 -28.35 -7.44 7.09
C ILE A 328 -28.63 -8.77 7.79
N ASP A 329 -27.88 -9.81 7.43
CA ASP A 329 -27.91 -11.08 8.13
C ASP A 329 -27.38 -10.92 9.57
N ILE A 330 -27.91 -11.71 10.51
CA ILE A 330 -27.48 -11.67 11.91
C ILE A 330 -26.28 -12.57 12.15
N ASP A 331 -26.36 -13.84 11.75
CA ASP A 331 -25.46 -14.90 12.21
C ASP A 331 -24.24 -15.00 11.29
N GLY A 332 -23.08 -14.57 11.78
CA GLY A 332 -21.82 -14.55 11.04
C GLY A 332 -21.51 -13.18 10.46
N THR A 333 -22.47 -12.26 10.52
CA THR A 333 -22.34 -10.87 10.10
C THR A 333 -22.39 -9.92 11.30
N LEU A 334 -23.45 -9.97 12.11
CA LEU A 334 -23.64 -9.12 13.28
C LEU A 334 -23.08 -9.77 14.55
N CYS A 335 -23.18 -11.09 14.65
CA CYS A 335 -22.64 -11.91 15.73
C CYS A 335 -21.91 -13.14 15.18
N SER A 336 -21.28 -13.94 16.04
CA SER A 336 -20.67 -15.22 15.66
C SER A 336 -21.69 -16.25 15.15
N GLU A 337 -21.34 -17.06 14.13
CA GLU A 337 -22.24 -18.08 13.51
C GLU A 337 -21.95 -19.55 13.87
N ASN A 338 -20.83 -19.85 14.55
CA ASN A 338 -20.41 -21.22 14.87
C ASN A 338 -20.56 -21.55 16.36
N CYS A 339 -21.68 -21.13 16.95
CA CYS A 339 -22.02 -21.35 18.35
C CYS A 339 -23.52 -21.60 18.48
N LYS A 340 -23.97 -21.97 19.69
CA LYS A 340 -25.41 -21.92 19.99
C LYS A 340 -25.87 -20.46 19.93
N TYR A 341 -27.15 -20.24 19.58
CA TYR A 341 -27.65 -18.88 19.39
C TYR A 341 -27.57 -18.06 20.68
N GLU A 342 -27.79 -18.69 21.84
CA GLU A 342 -27.68 -18.09 23.16
C GLU A 342 -26.26 -17.60 23.47
N ASP A 343 -25.25 -18.30 22.94
CA ASP A 343 -23.83 -18.02 23.18
C ASP A 343 -23.24 -17.01 22.17
N ALA A 344 -24.03 -16.57 21.19
CA ALA A 344 -23.58 -15.68 20.13
C ALA A 344 -23.00 -14.37 20.69
N GLN A 345 -21.81 -14.00 20.22
CA GLN A 345 -21.12 -12.79 20.66
C GLN A 345 -21.22 -11.69 19.61
N PRO A 346 -21.48 -10.43 20.00
CA PRO A 346 -21.64 -9.32 19.08
C PRO A 346 -20.31 -8.92 18.42
N ILE A 347 -20.37 -8.50 17.17
CA ILE A 347 -19.25 -7.89 16.44
C ILE A 347 -19.41 -6.37 16.51
N GLU A 348 -18.88 -5.75 17.57
CA GLU A 348 -19.08 -4.32 17.88
C GLU A 348 -18.81 -3.37 16.70
N LYS A 349 -17.78 -3.65 15.89
CA LYS A 349 -17.44 -2.81 14.72
C LYS A 349 -18.54 -2.84 13.66
N VAL A 350 -19.20 -3.97 13.46
CA VAL A 350 -20.31 -4.12 12.52
C VAL A 350 -21.53 -3.38 13.08
N ILE A 351 -21.86 -3.60 14.35
CA ILE A 351 -22.99 -2.92 15.02
C ILE A 351 -22.83 -1.39 14.95
N ASN A 352 -21.65 -0.86 15.25
CA ASN A 352 -21.37 0.57 15.14
C ASN A 352 -21.56 1.10 13.71
N LYS A 353 -21.24 0.31 12.69
CA LYS A 353 -21.47 0.68 11.29
C LYS A 353 -22.95 0.64 10.93
N ILE A 354 -23.69 -0.38 11.36
CA ILE A 354 -25.15 -0.49 11.19
C ILE A 354 -25.84 0.72 11.83
N ASN A 355 -25.46 1.05 13.07
CA ASN A 355 -26.03 2.18 13.81
C ASN A 355 -25.77 3.53 13.11
N LYS A 356 -24.62 3.69 12.44
CA LYS A 356 -24.36 4.88 11.59
C LYS A 356 -25.22 4.88 10.32
N LEU A 357 -25.39 3.73 9.67
CA LEU A 357 -26.24 3.62 8.49
C LEU A 357 -27.71 3.90 8.82
N PHE A 358 -28.19 3.46 9.99
CA PHE A 358 -29.54 3.66 10.49
C PHE A 358 -29.99 5.13 10.48
N GLU A 359 -29.08 6.07 10.76
CA GLU A 359 -29.39 7.51 10.81
C GLU A 359 -29.89 8.07 9.47
N LYS A 360 -29.50 7.47 8.34
CA LYS A 360 -29.82 7.94 6.99
C LYS A 360 -30.52 6.92 6.10
N ASN A 361 -30.64 5.66 6.53
CA ASN A 361 -31.09 4.53 5.71
C ASN A 361 -32.14 3.68 6.44
N LYS A 362 -32.86 2.84 5.69
CA LYS A 362 -33.73 1.81 6.28
C LYS A 362 -32.87 0.56 6.54
N ILE A 363 -32.93 0.05 7.77
CA ILE A 363 -32.19 -1.14 8.20
C ILE A 363 -33.19 -2.25 8.50
N ILE A 364 -33.06 -3.36 7.79
CA ILE A 364 -33.81 -4.59 8.00
C ILE A 364 -32.83 -5.65 8.46
N LEU A 365 -33.06 -6.23 9.63
CA LEU A 365 -32.32 -7.40 10.07
C LEU A 365 -33.02 -8.66 9.56
N PHE A 366 -32.22 -9.59 9.06
CA PHE A 366 -32.65 -10.87 8.54
C PHE A 366 -31.93 -12.00 9.28
N THR A 367 -32.63 -13.09 9.58
CA THR A 367 -32.01 -14.29 10.12
C THR A 367 -32.75 -15.54 9.67
N ALA A 368 -31.99 -16.63 9.50
CA ALA A 368 -32.50 -17.97 9.29
C ALA A 368 -32.58 -18.79 10.59
N ARG A 369 -32.42 -18.16 11.77
CA ARG A 369 -32.61 -18.81 13.07
C ARG A 369 -33.94 -19.55 13.12
N GLY A 370 -33.89 -20.83 13.46
CA GLY A 370 -35.08 -21.67 13.53
C GLY A 370 -35.61 -22.19 12.19
N TYR A 371 -34.99 -21.84 11.05
CA TYR A 371 -35.44 -22.31 9.74
C TYR A 371 -35.49 -23.85 9.65
N THR A 372 -34.43 -24.52 10.11
CA THR A 372 -34.34 -25.99 10.14
C THR A 372 -35.08 -26.59 11.32
N SER A 373 -34.91 -26.02 12.53
CA SER A 373 -35.49 -26.59 13.76
C SER A 373 -36.99 -26.32 13.92
N LYS A 374 -37.56 -25.38 13.14
CA LYS A 374 -38.93 -24.85 13.26
C LYS A 374 -39.23 -24.22 14.62
N THR A 375 -38.20 -23.93 15.40
CA THR A 375 -38.31 -23.23 16.69
C THR A 375 -38.38 -21.73 16.43
N ASP A 376 -39.28 -21.04 17.14
CA ASP A 376 -39.30 -19.58 17.12
C ASP A 376 -38.20 -19.04 18.05
N TRP A 377 -37.28 -18.27 17.49
CA TRP A 377 -36.14 -17.67 18.20
C TRP A 377 -36.26 -16.15 18.31
N ARG A 378 -37.44 -15.59 18.03
CA ARG A 378 -37.66 -14.14 18.04
C ARG A 378 -37.30 -13.50 19.38
N ASP A 379 -37.84 -14.01 20.49
CA ASP A 379 -37.62 -13.42 21.83
C ASP A 379 -36.15 -13.38 22.23
N LEU A 380 -35.42 -14.49 22.02
CA LEU A 380 -33.98 -14.55 22.28
C LEU A 380 -33.23 -13.52 21.40
N THR A 381 -33.58 -13.48 20.12
CA THR A 381 -32.89 -12.63 19.14
C THR A 381 -33.13 -11.15 19.43
N GLU A 382 -34.36 -10.75 19.76
CA GLU A 382 -34.70 -9.37 20.12
C GLU A 382 -34.02 -8.95 21.43
N THR A 383 -33.94 -9.84 22.41
CA THR A 383 -33.21 -9.61 23.67
C THR A 383 -31.73 -9.34 23.41
N GLN A 384 -31.08 -10.21 22.64
CA GLN A 384 -29.68 -10.07 22.26
C GLN A 384 -29.41 -8.77 21.49
N LEU A 385 -30.22 -8.46 20.48
CA LEU A 385 -30.06 -7.22 19.70
C LEU A 385 -30.20 -5.97 20.56
N SER A 386 -31.13 -5.99 21.53
CA SER A 386 -31.30 -4.90 22.48
C SER A 386 -30.11 -4.76 23.42
N GLU A 387 -29.60 -5.86 23.96
CA GLU A 387 -28.41 -5.89 24.82
C GLU A 387 -27.15 -5.40 24.09
N TRP A 388 -27.02 -5.75 22.81
CA TRP A 388 -25.90 -5.32 21.97
C TRP A 388 -26.06 -3.91 21.40
N GLY A 389 -27.20 -3.24 21.66
CA GLY A 389 -27.45 -1.86 21.23
C GLY A 389 -27.60 -1.70 19.71
N VAL A 390 -28.16 -2.69 19.02
CA VAL A 390 -28.37 -2.66 17.56
C VAL A 390 -29.60 -1.81 17.22
N LYS A 391 -29.43 -0.80 16.36
CA LYS A 391 -30.53 -0.02 15.79
C LYS A 391 -31.00 -0.63 14.47
N TYR A 392 -32.29 -0.92 14.36
CA TYR A 392 -32.93 -1.45 13.15
C TYR A 392 -34.38 -1.00 13.04
N HIS A 393 -34.95 -1.05 11.83
CA HIS A 393 -36.35 -0.68 11.57
C HIS A 393 -37.27 -1.92 11.58
N GLU A 394 -36.79 -3.04 11.05
CA GLU A 394 -37.56 -4.30 10.94
C GLU A 394 -36.66 -5.50 11.23
N LEU A 395 -37.20 -6.54 11.89
CA LEU A 395 -36.56 -7.85 12.08
C LEU A 395 -37.44 -8.92 11.43
N ILE A 396 -36.88 -9.59 10.42
CA ILE A 396 -37.62 -10.50 9.54
C ILE A 396 -36.94 -11.87 9.53
N PHE A 397 -37.75 -12.92 9.73
CA PHE A 397 -37.31 -14.33 9.74
C PHE A 397 -37.50 -15.01 8.37
N ASN A 398 -37.62 -14.21 7.30
CA ASN A 398 -37.83 -14.58 5.90
C ASN A 398 -37.12 -13.56 5.00
N LYS A 399 -36.84 -13.89 3.72
CA LYS A 399 -36.11 -12.99 2.81
C LYS A 399 -36.97 -11.77 2.40
N PRO A 400 -36.59 -10.53 2.78
CA PRO A 400 -37.34 -9.33 2.43
C PRO A 400 -36.88 -8.73 1.09
N PHE A 401 -37.53 -7.66 0.61
CA PHE A 401 -36.95 -6.81 -0.44
C PHE A 401 -35.94 -5.83 0.18
N ALA A 402 -34.81 -5.61 -0.49
CA ALA A 402 -33.79 -4.64 -0.09
C ALA A 402 -32.91 -4.22 -1.29
N ASP A 403 -32.32 -3.02 -1.23
CA ASP A 403 -31.37 -2.52 -2.22
C ASP A 403 -30.00 -3.19 -2.08
N TYR A 404 -29.61 -3.52 -0.85
CA TYR A 404 -28.35 -4.19 -0.52
C TYR A 404 -28.59 -5.32 0.46
N TYR A 405 -27.95 -6.46 0.22
CA TYR A 405 -27.86 -7.58 1.16
C TYR A 405 -26.45 -7.66 1.71
N ILE A 406 -26.32 -7.71 3.03
CA ILE A 406 -25.06 -7.89 3.74
C ILE A 406 -25.13 -9.22 4.47
N ASP A 407 -24.37 -10.19 3.99
CA ASP A 407 -24.37 -11.58 4.46
C ASP A 407 -22.93 -12.11 4.38
N ASN A 408 -22.48 -12.84 5.38
CA ASN A 408 -21.17 -13.49 5.42
C ASN A 408 -21.09 -14.73 4.51
N LYS A 409 -22.23 -15.22 4.00
CA LYS A 409 -22.39 -16.32 3.03
C LYS A 409 -22.77 -15.83 1.63
N GLY A 410 -22.99 -14.54 1.43
CA GLY A 410 -23.16 -13.96 0.11
C GLY A 410 -21.90 -14.11 -0.73
N ILE A 411 -22.06 -14.46 -2.01
CA ILE A 411 -20.98 -14.30 -3.01
C ILE A 411 -20.57 -12.83 -3.03
N ASP A 412 -19.27 -12.58 -3.16
CA ASP A 412 -18.71 -11.26 -3.47
C ASP A 412 -19.36 -10.71 -4.76
N ILE A 413 -19.97 -9.53 -4.70
CA ILE A 413 -20.62 -8.93 -5.87
C ILE A 413 -19.65 -8.56 -7.01
N LEU A 414 -18.33 -8.74 -6.89
CA LEU A 414 -17.46 -8.64 -8.07
C LEU A 414 -17.75 -9.73 -9.12
N GLU A 415 -18.50 -10.79 -8.78
CA GLU A 415 -18.71 -12.00 -9.60
C GLU A 415 -20.11 -12.18 -10.19
N TRP A 416 -21.03 -11.19 -10.08
CA TRP A 416 -22.30 -11.26 -10.82
C TRP A 416 -22.30 -10.46 -12.13
N ILE A 417 -21.33 -9.55 -12.33
CA ILE A 417 -20.90 -9.02 -13.64
C ILE A 417 -19.40 -8.77 -13.62
#